data_AF-A0A2V7JWW5-F1
#
_entry.id   AF-A0A2V7JWW5-F1
#
_cell.length_a   1.000
_cell.length_b   1.000
_cell.length_c   1.000
_cell.angle_alpha   90.00
_cell.angle_beta   90.00
_cell.angle_gamma   90.00
#
_symmetry.space_group_name_H-M   'P 1'
#
loop_
_entity.id
_entity.type
_entity.pdbx_description
1 polymer ?
#
loop_
_entity_poly.entity_id
_entity_poly.type
_entity_poly.pdbx_seq_one_letter_code
_entity_poly.pdbx_strand_id
1 'polypeptide(L)'
;MPDAADLTQQLADEERAKQRQYVLANTGTRWGFVGIGVLLLATVRLVGIVPVSWLFIAAFTIVFGAVNHGMRRVARDRPFQVWFPYLNIAIGAAMISTVVYALGPTGHLLYVAYLIAPLQAALYLGQSEAWQALLLNLTGFALVTAVRLSQASPGWAWSVFAQETLVLGFVCVALVPMLTRLVDRLRAARETLAQVEAGDLRVKVQDDEVDELGFLGVSVNRTTDAIAGIVRQVQQESQDLAAMAEQLAASAQELQAASQEISATAQQLSDGTARQRQLIGHGREDSEAAAGVAAQLHTRAQEAERQDRPGQRAARDAGPSPGPGVGGGRPAGGRLARDREARGRHHADRQPDGPIGVERRHRSGPRGATRLRLPCGSGRSAEACRAERAHGG
;
A
#
# COMPACT_ATOMS: atom_id res chain seq x y z
N MET A 1 3.06 5.45 -16.25
CA MET A 1 3.96 6.00 -15.23
C MET A 1 4.37 7.36 -15.72
N PRO A 2 4.19 8.44 -14.94
CA PRO A 2 4.77 9.74 -15.32
C PRO A 2 6.28 9.55 -15.46
N ASP A 3 6.83 10.04 -16.57
CA ASP A 3 8.26 9.92 -16.86
C ASP A 3 9.05 10.78 -15.86
N ALA A 4 10.33 10.49 -15.61
CA ALA A 4 11.15 11.32 -14.70
C ALA A 4 11.21 12.80 -15.14
N ALA A 5 11.04 13.04 -16.45
CA ALA A 5 10.88 14.36 -17.04
C ALA A 5 9.60 15.09 -16.59
N ASP A 6 8.50 14.38 -16.31
CA ASP A 6 7.23 14.95 -15.88
C ASP A 6 7.29 15.42 -14.42
N LEU A 7 7.90 14.62 -13.54
CA LEU A 7 8.09 15.00 -12.13
C LEU A 7 8.99 16.22 -11.97
N THR A 8 10.10 16.26 -12.71
CA THR A 8 11.03 17.41 -12.68
C THR A 8 10.37 18.69 -13.21
N GLN A 9 9.54 18.58 -14.26
CA GLN A 9 8.73 19.70 -14.74
C GLN A 9 7.69 20.15 -13.71
N GLN A 10 6.98 19.21 -13.07
CA GLN A 10 5.98 19.50 -12.04
C GLN A 10 6.60 20.24 -10.84
N LEU A 11 7.75 19.79 -10.35
CA LEU A 11 8.45 20.44 -9.23
C LEU A 11 8.94 21.85 -9.60
N ALA A 12 9.45 22.02 -10.83
CA ALA A 12 9.87 23.34 -11.32
C ALA A 12 8.69 24.31 -11.48
N ASP A 13 7.52 23.81 -11.90
CA ASP A 13 6.28 24.58 -11.99
C ASP A 13 5.76 24.96 -10.58
N GLU A 14 5.84 24.05 -9.61
CA GLU A 14 5.51 24.32 -8.21
C GLU A 14 6.42 25.40 -7.61
N GLU A 15 7.72 25.36 -7.89
CA GLU A 15 8.67 26.38 -7.45
C GLU A 15 8.35 27.76 -8.05
N ARG A 16 8.07 27.82 -9.36
CA ARG A 16 7.65 29.07 -10.01
C ARG A 16 6.33 29.60 -9.43
N ALA A 17 5.40 28.72 -9.10
CA ALA A 17 4.16 29.10 -8.43
C ALA A 17 4.42 29.67 -7.03
N LYS A 18 5.31 29.06 -6.23
CA LYS A 18 5.73 29.56 -4.91
C LYS A 18 6.39 30.93 -5.00
N GLN A 19 7.31 31.13 -5.95
CA GLN A 19 7.96 32.42 -6.18
C GLN A 19 6.96 33.50 -6.58
N ARG A 20 5.98 33.17 -7.44
CA ARG A 20 4.89 34.09 -7.80
C ARG A 20 4.00 34.42 -6.61
N GLN A 21 3.63 33.42 -5.82
CA GLN A 21 2.84 33.62 -4.61
C GLN A 21 3.60 34.47 -3.59
N TYR A 22 4.90 34.29 -3.44
CA TYR A 22 5.76 35.15 -2.62
C TYR A 22 5.67 36.60 -3.07
N VAL A 23 5.85 36.89 -4.37
CA VAL A 23 5.79 38.26 -4.88
C VAL A 23 4.41 38.88 -4.62
N LEU A 24 3.33 38.13 -4.88
CA LEU A 24 1.96 38.62 -4.69
C LEU A 24 1.61 38.83 -3.20
N ALA A 25 1.93 37.86 -2.35
CA ALA A 25 1.68 37.92 -0.91
C ALA A 25 2.51 39.03 -0.27
N ASN A 26 3.82 39.10 -0.57
CA ASN A 26 4.69 40.15 -0.05
C ASN A 26 4.23 41.54 -0.52
N THR A 27 3.81 41.68 -1.79
CA THR A 27 3.24 42.95 -2.26
C THR A 27 1.96 43.31 -1.50
N GLY A 28 1.11 42.32 -1.19
CA GLY A 28 -0.08 42.51 -0.34
C GLY A 28 0.27 42.98 1.08
N THR A 29 1.21 42.31 1.75
CA THR A 29 1.68 42.69 3.09
C THR A 29 2.33 44.07 3.08
N ARG A 30 3.04 44.44 2.01
CA ARG A 30 3.61 45.78 1.82
C ARG A 30 2.57 46.88 1.78
N TRP A 31 1.37 46.66 1.25
CA TRP A 31 0.28 47.65 1.36
C TRP A 31 -0.07 47.92 2.82
N GLY A 32 -0.09 46.88 3.66
CA GLY A 32 -0.24 47.00 5.10
C GLY A 32 0.91 47.81 5.72
N PHE A 33 2.16 47.48 5.39
CA PHE A 33 3.32 48.22 5.90
C PHE A 33 3.38 49.67 5.44
N VAL A 34 2.99 49.98 4.20
CA VAL A 34 2.89 51.36 3.70
C VAL A 34 1.81 52.11 4.47
N GLY A 35 0.62 51.53 4.66
CA GLY A 35 -0.46 52.14 5.42
C GLY A 35 -0.07 52.41 6.87
N ILE A 36 0.48 51.40 7.56
CA ILE A 36 0.98 51.54 8.93
C ILE A 36 2.12 52.54 9.00
N GLY A 37 3.07 52.50 8.06
CA GLY A 37 4.20 53.42 8.01
C GLY A 37 3.75 54.87 7.81
N VAL A 38 2.80 55.13 6.92
CA VAL A 38 2.20 56.46 6.70
C VAL A 38 1.47 56.93 7.95
N LEU A 39 0.68 56.08 8.59
CA LEU A 39 0.00 56.39 9.86
C LEU A 39 1.00 56.74 10.97
N LEU A 40 2.08 55.97 11.07
CA LEU A 40 3.12 56.16 12.08
C LEU A 40 3.89 57.47 11.83
N LEU A 41 4.29 57.75 10.58
CA LEU A 41 4.92 59.01 10.18
C LEU A 41 3.99 60.22 10.45
N ALA A 42 2.70 60.11 10.13
CA ALA A 42 1.72 61.16 10.41
C ALA A 42 1.54 61.39 11.91
N THR A 43 1.50 60.32 12.71
CA THR A 43 1.39 60.40 14.17
C THR A 43 2.62 61.04 14.79
N VAL A 44 3.82 60.57 14.43
CA VAL A 44 5.11 61.12 14.89
C VAL A 44 5.21 62.61 14.55
N ARG A 45 4.70 63.01 13.38
CA ARG A 45 4.66 64.40 12.95
C ARG A 45 3.66 65.24 13.75
N LEU A 46 2.47 64.70 14.05
CA LEU A 46 1.44 65.38 14.85
C LEU A 46 1.90 65.62 16.29
N VAL A 47 2.61 64.65 16.87
CA VAL A 47 3.19 64.75 18.23
C VAL A 47 4.43 65.65 18.25
N GLY A 48 4.99 66.00 17.09
CA GLY A 48 6.14 66.90 16.98
C GLY A 48 7.48 66.26 17.35
N ILE A 49 7.55 64.92 17.39
CA ILE A 49 8.76 64.17 17.78
C ILE A 49 9.84 64.27 16.68
N VAL A 50 9.43 64.25 15.41
CA VAL A 50 10.34 64.31 14.25
C VAL A 50 9.80 65.29 13.20
N PRO A 51 10.65 66.16 12.62
CA PRO A 51 10.24 67.15 11.62
C PRO A 51 10.06 66.53 10.21
N VAL A 52 9.11 65.59 10.06
CA VAL A 52 8.73 65.01 8.76
C VAL A 52 7.76 65.96 8.03
N SER A 53 7.98 66.26 6.74
CA SER A 53 7.04 67.15 6.01
C SER A 53 5.80 66.39 5.52
N TRP A 54 4.63 67.05 5.52
CA TRP A 54 3.41 66.48 4.94
C TRP A 54 3.57 66.18 3.44
N LEU A 55 4.34 67.01 2.73
CA LEU A 55 4.69 66.79 1.32
C LEU A 55 5.49 65.49 1.15
N PHE A 56 6.42 65.20 2.05
CA PHE A 56 7.17 63.95 2.02
C PHE A 56 6.23 62.75 2.23
N ILE A 57 5.33 62.79 3.22
CA ILE A 57 4.38 61.70 3.49
C ILE A 57 3.48 61.46 2.27
N ALA A 58 2.96 62.53 1.66
CA ALA A 58 2.13 62.44 0.46
C ALA A 58 2.93 61.87 -0.73
N ALA A 59 4.14 62.39 -0.99
CA ALA A 59 5.00 61.91 -2.07
C ALA A 59 5.39 60.44 -1.88
N PHE A 60 5.77 60.05 -0.65
CA PHE A 60 6.09 58.66 -0.30
C PHE A 60 4.90 57.74 -0.59
N THR A 61 3.70 58.13 -0.15
CA THR A 61 2.47 57.34 -0.36
C THR A 61 2.15 57.18 -1.84
N ILE A 62 2.25 58.26 -2.63
CA ILE A 62 1.97 58.23 -4.07
C ILE A 62 3.00 57.38 -4.82
N VAL A 63 4.30 57.62 -4.59
CA VAL A 63 5.38 56.93 -5.30
C VAL A 63 5.39 55.45 -4.96
N PHE A 64 5.48 55.08 -3.68
CA PHE A 64 5.52 53.68 -3.30
C PHE A 64 4.17 52.98 -3.46
N GLY A 65 3.05 53.70 -3.38
CA GLY A 65 1.74 53.17 -3.77
C GLY A 65 1.68 52.80 -5.24
N ALA A 66 2.15 53.68 -6.14
CA ALA A 66 2.20 53.43 -7.57
C ALA A 66 3.18 52.29 -7.93
N VAL A 67 4.37 52.28 -7.34
CA VAL A 67 5.38 51.22 -7.56
C VAL A 67 4.86 49.86 -7.10
N ASN A 68 4.27 49.76 -5.90
CA ASN A 68 3.69 48.50 -5.41
C ASN A 68 2.46 48.08 -6.23
N HIS A 69 1.63 49.03 -6.66
CA HIS A 69 0.51 48.73 -7.57
C HIS A 69 1.02 48.16 -8.91
N GLY A 70 2.01 48.81 -9.51
CA GLY A 70 2.66 48.38 -10.75
C GLY A 70 3.27 46.99 -10.61
N MET A 71 4.01 46.74 -9.53
CA MET A 71 4.62 45.44 -9.27
C MET A 71 3.56 44.34 -9.13
N ARG A 72 2.47 44.60 -8.39
CA ARG A 72 1.35 43.65 -8.27
C ARG A 72 0.70 43.36 -9.62
N ARG A 73 0.50 44.39 -10.44
CA ARG A 73 -0.07 44.26 -11.78
C ARG A 73 0.82 43.42 -12.68
N VAL A 74 2.12 43.70 -12.71
CA VAL A 74 3.09 42.94 -13.49
C VAL A 74 3.14 41.48 -13.03
N ALA A 75 3.21 41.22 -11.72
CA ALA A 75 3.24 39.86 -11.18
C ALA A 75 1.93 39.07 -11.42
N ARG A 76 0.79 39.76 -11.58
CA ARG A 76 -0.50 39.13 -11.86
C ARG A 76 -0.72 38.89 -13.36
N ASP A 77 -0.42 39.88 -14.20
CA ASP A 77 -0.90 39.92 -15.58
C ASP A 77 0.17 39.47 -16.60
N ARG A 78 1.45 39.41 -16.23
CA ARG A 78 2.55 38.99 -17.11
C ARG A 78 3.06 37.58 -16.78
N PRO A 79 3.67 36.86 -17.75
CA PRO A 79 4.38 35.63 -17.45
C PRO A 79 5.47 35.90 -16.40
N PHE A 80 5.58 35.01 -15.42
CA PHE A 80 6.49 35.19 -14.30
C PHE A 80 7.94 35.11 -14.78
N GLN A 81 8.74 36.14 -14.49
CA GLN A 81 10.15 36.20 -14.88
C GLN A 81 11.03 36.01 -13.65
N VAL A 82 12.18 35.38 -13.85
CA VAL A 82 13.15 35.04 -12.79
C VAL A 82 13.66 36.30 -12.07
N TRP A 83 13.63 37.47 -12.72
CA TRP A 83 14.08 38.71 -12.08
C TRP A 83 13.06 39.36 -11.13
N PHE A 84 11.78 38.97 -11.17
CA PHE A 84 10.71 39.61 -10.39
C PHE A 84 10.99 39.64 -8.88
N PRO A 85 11.48 38.55 -8.24
CA PRO A 85 11.80 38.59 -6.82
C PRO A 85 12.91 39.59 -6.47
N TYR A 86 13.94 39.72 -7.29
CA TYR A 86 15.02 40.68 -7.05
C TYR A 86 14.53 42.12 -7.17
N LEU A 87 13.70 42.43 -8.17
CA LEU A 87 13.08 43.76 -8.25
C LEU A 87 12.17 44.01 -7.03
N ASN A 88 11.42 43.00 -6.60
CA ASN A 88 10.60 43.12 -5.40
C ASN A 88 11.46 43.43 -4.17
N ILE A 89 12.56 42.72 -3.96
CA ILE A 89 13.49 42.98 -2.84
C ILE A 89 14.05 44.41 -2.92
N ALA A 90 14.47 44.87 -4.12
CA ALA A 90 14.97 46.21 -4.34
C ALA A 90 13.96 47.32 -4.03
N ILE A 91 12.70 47.15 -4.43
CA ILE A 91 11.61 48.08 -4.07
C ILE A 91 11.46 48.16 -2.55
N GLY A 92 11.53 47.02 -1.86
CA GLY A 92 11.44 46.96 -0.41
C GLY A 92 12.61 47.69 0.28
N ALA A 93 13.84 47.43 -0.18
CA ALA A 93 15.05 48.08 0.31
C ALA A 93 14.98 49.60 0.13
N ALA A 94 14.56 50.08 -1.05
CA ALA A 94 14.39 51.50 -1.35
C ALA A 94 13.31 52.15 -0.47
N MET A 95 12.20 51.45 -0.24
CA MET A 95 11.12 51.92 0.63
C MET A 95 11.59 52.11 2.07
N ILE A 96 12.25 51.09 2.64
CA ILE A 96 12.82 51.16 4.00
C ILE A 96 13.85 52.29 4.07
N SER A 97 14.77 52.37 3.10
CA SER A 97 15.80 53.42 3.04
C SER A 97 15.19 54.82 3.02
N THR A 98 14.10 55.01 2.27
CA THR A 98 13.42 56.30 2.16
C THR A 98 12.75 56.70 3.48
N VAL A 99 12.14 55.75 4.20
CA VAL A 99 11.54 56.00 5.53
C VAL A 99 12.63 56.29 6.57
N VAL A 100 13.71 55.50 6.58
CA VAL A 100 14.86 55.71 7.48
C VAL A 100 15.48 57.08 7.25
N TYR A 101 15.62 57.50 5.99
CA TYR A 101 16.04 58.86 5.68
C TYR A 101 15.04 59.88 6.23
N ALA A 102 13.73 59.73 6.00
CA ALA A 102 12.71 60.70 6.41
C ALA A 102 12.70 61.03 7.91
N LEU A 103 13.03 60.05 8.75
CA LEU A 103 13.01 60.19 10.20
C LEU A 103 14.15 61.04 10.77
N GLY A 104 15.04 61.55 9.91
CA GLY A 104 16.03 62.55 10.31
C GLY A 104 17.05 62.00 11.31
N PRO A 105 17.35 62.71 12.42
CA PRO A 105 18.39 62.30 13.37
C PRO A 105 18.19 60.91 13.98
N THR A 106 16.94 60.51 14.23
CA THR A 106 16.59 59.23 14.87
C THR A 106 16.37 58.10 13.88
N GLY A 107 16.49 58.33 12.57
CA GLY A 107 16.21 57.32 11.55
C GLY A 107 17.06 56.06 11.67
N HIS A 108 18.30 56.17 12.16
CA HIS A 108 19.18 55.02 12.40
C HIS A 108 18.56 53.98 13.35
N LEU A 109 17.65 54.37 14.25
CA LEU A 109 16.95 53.44 15.16
C LEU A 109 16.04 52.44 14.42
N LEU A 110 15.64 52.73 13.18
CA LEU A 110 14.85 51.81 12.35
C LEU A 110 15.70 50.81 11.55
N TYR A 111 17.00 50.66 11.84
CA TYR A 111 17.86 49.70 11.15
C TYR A 111 17.31 48.26 11.18
N VAL A 112 16.60 47.88 12.24
CA VAL A 112 15.97 46.55 12.39
C VAL A 112 15.00 46.23 11.25
N ALA A 113 14.38 47.23 10.62
CA ALA A 113 13.49 47.02 9.48
C ALA A 113 14.22 46.36 8.28
N TYR A 114 15.53 46.54 8.16
CA TYR A 114 16.34 45.89 7.13
C TYR A 114 16.52 44.37 7.35
N LEU A 115 16.14 43.81 8.50
CA LEU A 115 16.08 42.36 8.70
C LEU A 115 14.92 41.71 7.94
N ILE A 116 13.85 42.46 7.68
CA ILE A 116 12.61 41.89 7.13
C ILE A 116 12.86 41.22 5.77
N ALA A 117 13.60 41.87 4.87
CA ALA A 117 13.83 41.35 3.54
C ALA A 117 14.69 40.07 3.50
N PRO A 118 15.88 39.98 4.14
CA PRO A 118 16.68 38.76 4.13
C PRO A 118 15.99 37.59 4.84
N LEU A 119 15.26 37.82 5.94
CA LEU A 119 14.52 36.75 6.61
C LEU A 119 13.37 36.24 5.75
N GLN A 120 12.63 37.13 5.08
CA GLN A 120 11.62 36.72 4.11
C GLN A 120 12.24 35.96 2.93
N ALA A 121 13.35 36.45 2.37
CA ALA A 121 14.01 35.77 1.27
C ALA A 121 14.51 34.36 1.67
N ALA A 122 15.00 34.18 2.90
CA ALA A 122 15.39 32.89 3.44
C ALA A 122 14.21 31.89 3.51
N LEU A 123 13.02 32.36 3.88
CA LEU A 123 11.82 31.52 4.00
C LEU A 123 11.20 31.12 2.65
N TYR A 124 11.28 32.00 1.64
CA TYR A 124 10.50 31.84 0.41
C TYR A 124 11.32 31.56 -0.85
N LEU A 125 12.55 32.07 -0.93
CA LEU A 125 13.38 31.97 -2.12
C LEU A 125 14.53 30.99 -1.90
N GLY A 126 15.32 31.21 -0.86
CA GLY A 126 16.47 30.39 -0.55
C GLY A 126 17.60 31.18 0.08
N GLN A 127 18.70 30.48 0.35
CA GLN A 127 19.85 31.04 1.05
C GLN A 127 20.57 32.11 0.23
N SER A 128 20.71 31.90 -1.09
CA SER A 128 21.47 32.81 -1.94
C SER A 128 20.77 34.17 -2.05
N GLU A 129 19.45 34.17 -2.20
CA GLU A 129 18.59 35.34 -2.32
C GLU A 129 18.50 36.09 -1.00
N ALA A 130 18.54 35.38 0.14
CA ALA A 130 18.61 35.99 1.46
C ALA A 130 19.87 36.83 1.65
N TRP A 131 21.03 36.30 1.25
CA TRP A 131 22.30 37.03 1.32
C TRP A 131 22.34 38.22 0.37
N GLN A 132 21.78 38.08 -0.84
CA GLN A 132 21.65 39.20 -1.77
C GLN A 132 20.71 40.29 -1.24
N ALA A 133 19.60 39.91 -0.60
CA ALA A 133 18.71 40.85 0.06
C ALA A 133 19.39 41.60 1.21
N LEU A 134 20.21 40.91 2.01
CA LEU A 134 21.01 41.55 3.05
C LEU A 134 21.99 42.55 2.44
N LEU A 135 22.76 42.14 1.42
CA LEU A 135 23.74 43.01 0.77
C LEU A 135 23.08 44.28 0.20
N LEU A 136 21.94 44.12 -0.46
CA LEU A 136 21.17 45.24 -1.01
C LEU A 136 20.66 46.19 0.08
N ASN A 137 20.17 45.64 1.19
CA ASN A 137 19.71 46.41 2.34
C ASN A 137 20.86 47.18 3.02
N LEU A 138 22.01 46.54 3.23
CA LEU A 138 23.20 47.19 3.78
C LEU A 138 23.70 48.31 2.86
N THR A 139 23.63 48.12 1.54
CA THR A 139 23.96 49.16 0.56
C THR A 139 23.02 50.36 0.67
N GLY A 140 21.72 50.12 0.81
CA GLY A 140 20.74 51.18 1.06
C GLY A 140 20.99 51.93 2.37
N PHE A 141 21.30 51.21 3.45
CA PHE A 141 21.62 51.81 4.75
C PHE A 141 22.93 52.62 4.72
N ALA A 142 23.95 52.12 4.03
CA ALA A 142 25.21 52.83 3.82
C ALA A 142 25.00 54.12 3.04
N LEU A 143 24.16 54.09 2.00
CA LEU A 143 23.82 55.25 1.19
C LEU A 143 23.10 56.32 2.03
N VAL A 144 22.09 55.92 2.82
CA VAL A 144 21.39 56.85 3.72
C VAL A 144 22.34 57.46 4.74
N THR A 145 23.24 56.65 5.30
CA THR A 145 24.27 57.12 6.25
C THR A 145 25.20 58.15 5.59
N ALA A 146 25.71 57.86 4.38
CA ALA A 146 26.59 58.76 3.65
C ALA A 146 25.92 60.11 3.35
N VAL A 147 24.67 60.08 2.89
CA VAL A 147 23.88 61.30 2.63
C VAL A 147 23.65 62.08 3.92
N ARG A 148 23.29 61.41 5.02
CA ARG A 148 23.05 62.07 6.31
C ARG A 148 24.31 62.68 6.92
N LEU A 149 25.45 62.00 6.78
CA LEU A 149 26.75 62.51 7.21
C LEU A 149 27.18 63.74 6.41
N SER A 150 26.92 63.74 5.08
CA SER A 150 27.19 64.91 4.22
C SER A 150 26.39 66.16 4.60
N GLN A 151 25.22 65.98 5.23
CA GLN A 151 24.36 67.05 5.72
C GLN A 151 24.65 67.43 7.19
N ALA A 152 25.73 66.91 7.78
CA ALA A 152 26.08 67.10 9.19
C ALA A 152 24.91 66.80 10.17
N SER A 153 24.06 65.81 9.84
CA SER A 153 22.91 65.45 10.67
C SER A 153 23.37 64.82 11.99
N PRO A 154 22.93 65.33 13.16
CA PRO A 154 23.27 64.75 14.46
C PRO A 154 22.85 63.28 14.57
N GLY A 155 23.65 62.47 15.27
CA GLY A 155 23.35 61.05 15.52
C GLY A 155 23.77 60.09 14.39
N TRP A 156 24.19 60.60 13.23
CA TRP A 156 24.70 59.78 12.14
C TRP A 156 26.22 59.78 12.12
N ALA A 157 26.82 58.59 12.18
CA ALA A 157 28.26 58.40 12.08
C ALA A 157 28.57 57.05 11.43
N TRP A 158 29.75 56.93 10.80
CA TRP A 158 30.20 55.65 10.27
C TRP A 158 30.35 54.57 11.36
N SER A 159 30.58 54.95 12.61
CA SER A 159 30.57 54.03 13.76
C SER A 159 29.19 53.43 14.02
N VAL A 160 28.12 54.24 13.94
CA VAL A 160 26.74 53.76 14.07
C VAL A 160 26.41 52.78 12.93
N PHE A 161 26.75 53.15 11.69
CA PHE A 161 26.60 52.25 10.55
C PHE A 161 27.33 50.92 10.75
N ALA A 162 28.58 50.96 11.21
CA ALA A 162 29.37 49.77 11.48
C ALA A 162 28.74 48.91 12.58
N GLN A 163 28.30 49.50 13.70
CA GLN A 163 27.65 48.80 14.80
C GLN A 163 26.36 48.11 14.33
N GLU A 164 25.45 48.84 13.67
CA GLU A 164 24.18 48.25 13.23
C GLU A 164 24.36 47.20 12.14
N THR A 165 25.34 47.39 11.24
CA THR A 165 25.70 46.37 10.24
C THR A 165 26.24 45.10 10.89
N LEU A 166 27.04 45.20 11.95
CA LEU A 166 27.51 44.04 12.71
C LEU A 166 26.34 43.30 13.37
N VAL A 167 25.39 44.02 13.97
CA VAL A 167 24.19 43.41 14.57
C VAL A 167 23.32 42.74 13.50
N LEU A 168 23.03 43.42 12.40
CA LEU A 168 22.27 42.89 11.26
C LEU A 168 22.94 41.64 10.68
N GLY A 169 24.26 41.72 10.45
CA GLY A 169 25.06 40.62 9.94
C GLY A 169 25.06 39.41 10.88
N PHE A 170 25.26 39.63 12.18
CA PHE A 170 25.22 38.57 13.19
C PHE A 170 23.86 37.87 13.22
N VAL A 171 22.76 38.64 13.25
CA VAL A 171 21.40 38.09 13.24
C VAL A 171 21.14 37.29 11.96
N CYS A 172 21.54 37.80 10.79
CA CYS A 172 21.38 37.08 9.52
C CYS A 172 22.23 35.81 9.44
N VAL A 173 23.48 35.83 9.94
CA VAL A 173 24.33 34.63 10.00
C VAL A 173 23.71 33.55 10.88
N ALA A 174 23.04 33.92 11.97
CA ALA A 174 22.34 32.96 12.82
C ALA A 174 21.03 32.46 12.18
N LEU A 175 20.19 33.37 11.69
CA LEU A 175 18.82 33.03 11.27
C LEU A 175 18.71 32.51 9.84
N VAL A 176 19.47 33.06 8.89
CA VAL A 176 19.32 32.67 7.47
C VAL A 176 19.57 31.17 7.27
N PRO A 177 20.69 30.58 7.73
CA PRO A 177 20.93 29.14 7.59
C PRO A 177 19.90 28.28 8.32
N MET A 178 19.44 28.72 9.49
CA MET A 178 18.42 28.02 10.27
C MET A 178 17.09 27.95 9.50
N LEU A 179 16.63 29.08 8.97
CA LEU A 179 15.37 29.17 8.23
C LEU A 179 15.43 28.40 6.91
N THR A 180 16.54 28.50 6.17
CA THR A 180 16.69 27.79 4.90
C THR A 180 16.77 26.28 5.12
N ARG A 181 17.51 25.82 6.13
CA ARG A 181 17.58 24.40 6.48
C ARG A 181 16.21 23.80 6.81
N LEU A 182 15.36 24.56 7.50
CA LEU A 182 13.98 24.15 7.78
C LEU A 182 13.18 23.95 6.49
N VAL A 183 13.24 24.92 5.58
CA VAL A 183 12.51 24.89 4.30
C VAL A 183 13.04 23.76 3.40
N ASP A 184 14.36 23.57 3.35
CA ASP A 184 14.99 22.55 2.49
C ASP A 184 14.64 21.13 2.96
N ARG A 185 14.63 20.89 4.27
CA ARG A 185 14.17 19.60 4.83
C ARG A 185 12.72 19.30 4.50
N LEU A 186 11.86 20.32 4.56
CA LEU A 186 10.45 20.18 4.16
C LEU A 186 10.31 19.92 2.64
N ARG A 187 11.13 20.57 1.81
CA ARG A 187 11.18 20.33 0.35
C ARG A 187 11.62 18.90 0.04
N ALA A 188 12.64 18.38 0.71
CA ALA A 188 13.11 17.00 0.53
C ALA A 188 12.02 15.96 0.88
N ALA A 189 11.27 16.20 1.95
CA ALA A 189 10.12 15.36 2.30
C ALA A 189 9.02 15.41 1.23
N ARG A 190 8.69 16.62 0.72
CA ARG A 190 7.71 16.79 -0.36
C ARG A 190 8.13 16.11 -1.66
N GLU A 191 9.39 16.22 -2.03
CA GLU A 191 9.96 15.59 -3.23
C GLU A 191 9.90 14.07 -3.14
N THR A 192 10.27 13.50 -1.97
CA THR A 192 10.13 12.06 -1.72
C THR A 192 8.68 11.62 -1.84
N LEU A 193 7.74 12.39 -1.28
CA LEU A 193 6.32 12.08 -1.38
C LEU A 193 5.80 12.17 -2.83
N ALA A 194 6.34 13.07 -3.64
CA ALA A 194 6.00 13.16 -5.07
C ALA A 194 6.51 11.94 -5.85
N GLN A 195 7.68 11.40 -5.50
CA GLN A 195 8.18 10.14 -6.07
C GLN A 195 7.32 8.93 -5.67
N VAL A 196 6.84 8.91 -4.41
CA VAL A 196 5.88 7.91 -3.92
C VAL A 196 4.54 8.02 -4.67
N GLU A 197 4.06 9.24 -4.92
CA GLU A 197 2.87 9.52 -5.74
C GLU A 197 3.04 9.01 -7.19
N ALA A 198 4.23 9.13 -7.76
CA ALA A 198 4.58 8.59 -9.06
C ALA A 198 4.71 7.05 -9.08
N GLY A 199 4.67 6.39 -7.92
CA GLY A 199 4.69 4.94 -7.75
C GLY A 199 6.05 4.35 -7.37
N ASP A 200 7.09 5.17 -7.16
CA ASP A 200 8.35 4.68 -6.61
C ASP A 200 8.24 4.56 -5.08
N LEU A 201 8.06 3.33 -4.60
CA LEU A 201 7.94 3.01 -3.17
C LEU A 201 9.28 2.61 -2.52
N ARG A 202 10.41 2.78 -3.21
CA ARG A 202 11.75 2.46 -2.69
C ARG A 202 12.44 3.67 -2.07
N VAL A 203 11.95 4.87 -2.39
CA VAL A 203 12.50 6.14 -1.91
C VAL A 203 12.22 6.35 -0.42
N LYS A 204 13.13 7.06 0.24
CA LYS A 204 13.05 7.36 1.67
C LYS A 204 13.51 8.78 1.94
N VAL A 205 12.82 9.43 2.88
CA VAL A 205 13.29 10.69 3.47
C VAL A 205 14.47 10.36 4.37
N GLN A 206 15.64 10.91 4.05
CA GLN A 206 16.85 10.81 4.87
C GLN A 206 16.97 12.08 5.71
N ASP A 207 16.57 11.98 6.97
CA ASP A 207 16.64 13.07 7.92
C ASP A 207 16.88 12.51 9.33
N ASP A 208 18.11 12.65 9.81
CA ASP A 208 18.58 12.10 11.09
C ASP A 208 18.33 13.05 12.28
N GLU A 209 17.79 14.25 12.03
CA GLU A 209 17.54 15.21 13.09
C GLU A 209 16.38 14.78 13.98
N VAL A 210 16.55 14.98 15.30
CA VAL A 210 15.58 14.56 16.31
C VAL A 210 14.62 15.72 16.63
N ASP A 211 13.86 16.13 15.63
CA ASP A 211 12.83 17.16 15.72
C ASP A 211 11.56 16.78 14.93
N GLU A 212 10.56 17.67 14.91
CA GLU A 212 9.27 17.42 14.26
C GLU A 212 9.40 17.13 12.76
N LEU A 213 10.41 17.71 12.08
CA LEU A 213 10.65 17.48 10.65
C LEU A 213 11.31 16.13 10.41
N GLY A 214 12.22 15.69 11.29
CA GLY A 214 12.77 14.34 11.26
C GLY A 214 11.69 13.28 11.52
N PHE A 215 10.82 13.51 12.51
CA PHE A 215 9.68 12.62 12.77
C PHE A 215 8.64 12.62 11.64
N LEU A 216 8.49 13.73 10.92
CA LEU A 216 7.71 13.77 9.68
C LEU A 216 8.34 12.82 8.64
N GLY A 217 9.65 12.88 8.43
CA GLY A 217 10.38 11.98 7.54
C GLY A 217 10.17 10.49 7.90
N VAL A 218 10.27 10.16 9.19
CA VAL A 218 9.97 8.80 9.68
C VAL A 218 8.53 8.37 9.39
N SER A 219 7.57 9.27 9.55
CA SER A 219 6.15 8.99 9.31
C SER A 219 5.85 8.78 7.82
N VAL A 220 6.47 9.58 6.95
CA VAL A 220 6.43 9.38 5.49
C VAL A 220 6.99 8.00 5.15
N ASN A 221 8.18 7.66 5.66
CA ASN A 221 8.83 6.39 5.39
C ASN A 221 7.97 5.17 5.78
N ARG A 222 7.34 5.21 6.97
CA ARG A 222 6.43 4.16 7.45
C ARG A 222 5.20 4.01 6.57
N THR A 223 4.65 5.14 6.09
CA THR A 223 3.49 5.13 5.18
C THR A 223 3.87 4.51 3.84
N THR A 224 5.02 4.90 3.28
CA THR A 224 5.56 4.29 2.04
C THR A 224 5.77 2.79 2.21
N ASP A 225 6.32 2.34 3.34
CA ASP A 225 6.51 0.90 3.61
C ASP A 225 5.20 0.13 3.72
N ALA A 226 4.19 0.71 4.36
CA ALA A 226 2.87 0.10 4.48
C ALA A 226 2.22 -0.07 3.09
N ILE A 227 2.27 0.96 2.26
CA ILE A 227 1.76 0.90 0.87
C ILE A 227 2.53 -0.16 0.08
N ALA A 228 3.86 -0.18 0.18
CA ALA A 228 4.69 -1.18 -0.49
C ALA A 228 4.37 -2.61 -0.02
N GLY A 229 4.04 -2.79 1.26
CA GLY A 229 3.57 -4.05 1.83
C GLY A 229 2.27 -4.52 1.20
N ILE A 230 1.27 -3.63 1.09
CA ILE A 230 -0.01 -3.93 0.46
C ILE A 230 0.18 -4.33 -1.00
N VAL A 231 0.99 -3.58 -1.75
CA VAL A 231 1.28 -3.89 -3.17
C VAL A 231 1.93 -5.27 -3.32
N ARG A 232 2.91 -5.61 -2.46
CA ARG A 232 3.54 -6.95 -2.47
C ARG A 232 2.53 -8.05 -2.15
N GLN A 233 1.63 -7.82 -1.19
CA GLN A 233 0.61 -8.80 -0.85
C GLN A 233 -0.35 -9.06 -2.02
N VAL A 234 -0.84 -7.99 -2.67
CA VAL A 234 -1.71 -8.13 -3.85
C VAL A 234 -1.00 -8.86 -5.00
N GLN A 235 0.30 -8.60 -5.20
CA GLN A 235 1.10 -9.32 -6.19
C GLN A 235 1.20 -10.81 -5.87
N GLN A 236 1.44 -11.18 -4.60
CA GLN A 236 1.49 -12.57 -4.17
C GLN A 236 0.14 -13.27 -4.36
N GLU A 237 -0.96 -12.66 -3.90
CA GLU A 237 -2.31 -13.21 -4.05
C GLU A 237 -2.69 -13.39 -5.53
N SER A 238 -2.24 -12.48 -6.41
CA SER A 238 -2.46 -12.61 -7.85
C SER A 238 -1.67 -13.77 -8.46
N GLN A 239 -0.45 -14.03 -7.98
CA GLN A 239 0.35 -15.18 -8.42
C GLN A 239 -0.27 -16.50 -7.94
N ASP A 240 -0.72 -16.56 -6.70
CA ASP A 240 -1.40 -17.73 -6.14
C ASP A 240 -2.70 -18.01 -6.91
N LEU A 241 -3.47 -16.97 -7.25
CA LEU A 241 -4.67 -17.09 -8.08
C LEU A 241 -4.35 -17.60 -9.48
N ALA A 242 -3.27 -17.14 -10.11
CA ALA A 242 -2.83 -17.62 -11.41
C ALA A 242 -2.45 -19.12 -11.36
N ALA A 243 -1.71 -19.54 -10.34
CA ALA A 243 -1.36 -20.95 -10.14
C ALA A 243 -2.60 -21.83 -9.91
N MET A 244 -3.57 -21.36 -9.12
CA MET A 244 -4.85 -22.07 -8.93
C MET A 244 -5.64 -22.19 -10.25
N ALA A 245 -5.64 -21.16 -11.09
CA ALA A 245 -6.28 -21.19 -12.39
C ALA A 245 -5.63 -22.22 -13.33
N GLU A 246 -4.30 -22.34 -13.31
CA GLU A 246 -3.56 -23.37 -14.05
C GLU A 246 -3.91 -24.78 -13.58
N GLN A 247 -3.96 -25.00 -12.26
CA GLN A 247 -4.35 -26.30 -11.69
C GLN A 247 -5.80 -26.67 -12.01
N LEU A 248 -6.71 -25.69 -11.99
CA LEU A 248 -8.10 -25.89 -12.37
C LEU A 248 -8.22 -26.23 -13.86
N ALA A 249 -7.44 -25.57 -14.73
CA ALA A 249 -7.40 -25.87 -16.15
C ALA A 249 -6.91 -27.31 -16.42
N ALA A 250 -5.85 -27.74 -15.73
CA ALA A 250 -5.37 -29.12 -15.80
C ALA A 250 -6.44 -30.12 -15.33
N SER A 251 -7.11 -29.85 -14.19
CA SER A 251 -8.18 -30.71 -13.68
C SER A 251 -9.36 -30.80 -14.64
N ALA A 252 -9.71 -29.70 -15.31
CA ALA A 252 -10.76 -29.70 -16.33
C ALA A 252 -10.37 -30.54 -17.56
N GLN A 253 -9.10 -30.52 -17.96
CA GLN A 253 -8.58 -31.38 -19.04
C GLN A 253 -8.66 -32.87 -18.66
N GLU A 254 -8.28 -33.23 -17.43
CA GLU A 254 -8.41 -34.60 -16.93
C GLU A 254 -9.87 -35.06 -16.87
N LEU A 255 -10.77 -34.20 -16.38
CA LEU A 255 -12.21 -34.50 -16.33
C LEU A 255 -12.78 -34.70 -17.74
N GLN A 256 -12.36 -33.88 -18.70
CA GLN A 256 -12.75 -34.01 -20.09
C GLN A 256 -12.29 -35.34 -20.70
N ALA A 257 -11.06 -35.78 -20.38
CA ALA A 257 -10.53 -37.07 -20.81
C ALA A 257 -11.30 -38.25 -20.17
N ALA A 258 -11.57 -38.19 -18.87
CA ALA A 258 -12.37 -39.20 -18.17
C ALA A 258 -13.80 -39.28 -18.73
N SER A 259 -14.43 -38.14 -19.05
CA SER A 259 -15.75 -38.10 -19.69
C SER A 259 -15.76 -38.76 -21.07
N GLN A 260 -14.69 -38.59 -21.86
CA GLN A 260 -14.52 -39.28 -23.13
C GLN A 260 -14.39 -40.80 -22.95
N GLU A 261 -13.64 -41.26 -21.94
CA GLU A 261 -13.49 -42.68 -21.62
C GLU A 261 -14.81 -43.32 -21.15
N ILE A 262 -15.57 -42.62 -20.30
CA ILE A 262 -16.91 -43.07 -19.87
C ILE A 262 -17.83 -43.19 -21.08
N SER A 263 -17.82 -42.19 -21.98
CA SER A 263 -18.63 -42.21 -23.21
C SER A 263 -18.25 -43.40 -24.10
N ALA A 264 -16.96 -43.68 -24.25
CA ALA A 264 -16.47 -44.84 -25.00
C ALA A 264 -16.92 -46.17 -24.36
N THR A 265 -16.84 -46.28 -23.04
CA THR A 265 -17.27 -47.47 -22.29
C THR A 265 -18.78 -47.68 -22.39
N ALA A 266 -19.58 -46.62 -22.30
CA ALA A 266 -21.02 -46.66 -22.48
C ALA A 266 -21.41 -47.12 -23.90
N GLN A 267 -20.65 -46.70 -24.90
CA GLN A 267 -20.81 -47.17 -26.28
C GLN A 267 -20.51 -48.67 -26.38
N GLN A 268 -19.38 -49.13 -25.84
CA GLN A 268 -19.02 -50.55 -25.81
C GLN A 268 -20.06 -51.41 -25.08
N LEU A 269 -20.61 -50.92 -23.97
CA LEU A 269 -21.67 -51.59 -23.21
C LEU A 269 -22.98 -51.68 -24.02
N SER A 270 -23.33 -50.60 -24.73
CA SER A 270 -24.49 -50.57 -25.62
C SER A 270 -24.36 -51.60 -26.74
N ASP A 271 -23.17 -51.67 -27.37
CA ASP A 271 -22.85 -52.66 -28.39
C ASP A 271 -22.86 -54.09 -27.83
N GLY A 272 -22.32 -54.30 -26.64
CA GLY A 272 -22.36 -55.59 -25.93
C GLY A 272 -23.79 -56.04 -25.62
N THR A 273 -24.63 -55.12 -25.17
CA THR A 273 -26.06 -55.38 -24.88
C THR A 273 -26.83 -55.68 -26.17
N ALA A 274 -26.50 -55.01 -27.28
CA ALA A 274 -27.08 -55.30 -28.59
C ALA A 274 -26.71 -56.72 -29.05
N ARG A 275 -25.43 -57.12 -28.91
CA ARG A 275 -24.99 -58.49 -29.19
C ARG A 275 -25.69 -59.52 -28.30
N GLN A 276 -25.85 -59.24 -27.00
CA GLN A 276 -26.55 -60.14 -26.08
C GLN A 276 -28.02 -60.30 -26.45
N ARG A 277 -28.72 -59.22 -26.85
CA ARG A 277 -30.09 -59.30 -27.37
C ARG A 277 -30.18 -60.19 -28.61
N GLN A 278 -29.22 -60.07 -29.54
CA GLN A 278 -29.17 -60.93 -30.73
C GLN A 278 -29.00 -62.41 -30.35
N LEU A 279 -28.08 -62.72 -29.43
CA LEU A 279 -27.85 -64.09 -28.95
C LEU A 279 -29.08 -64.68 -28.26
N ILE A 280 -29.79 -63.89 -27.45
CA ILE A 280 -31.07 -64.32 -26.83
C ILE A 280 -32.12 -64.57 -27.91
N GLY A 281 -32.17 -63.75 -28.96
CA GLY A 281 -33.04 -63.96 -30.13
C GLY A 281 -32.77 -65.31 -30.80
N HIS A 282 -31.51 -65.61 -31.12
CA HIS A 282 -31.12 -66.90 -31.68
C HIS A 282 -31.41 -68.06 -30.73
N GLY A 283 -31.11 -67.93 -29.43
CA GLY A 283 -31.40 -68.98 -28.44
C GLY A 283 -32.91 -69.25 -28.28
N ARG A 284 -33.76 -68.23 -28.43
CA ARG A 284 -35.22 -68.42 -28.51
C ARG A 284 -35.61 -69.20 -29.75
N GLU A 285 -35.06 -68.85 -30.91
CA GLU A 285 -35.31 -69.54 -32.18
C GLU A 285 -34.89 -71.03 -32.09
N ASP A 286 -33.70 -71.30 -31.55
CA ASP A 286 -33.21 -72.66 -31.30
C ASP A 286 -34.11 -73.44 -30.32
N SER A 287 -34.60 -72.77 -29.27
CA SER A 287 -35.52 -73.37 -28.29
C SER A 287 -36.88 -73.68 -28.91
N GLU A 288 -37.41 -72.79 -29.77
CA GLU A 288 -38.64 -73.00 -30.52
C GLU A 288 -38.48 -74.17 -31.52
N ALA A 289 -37.34 -74.25 -32.21
CA ALA A 289 -37.01 -75.37 -33.08
C ALA A 289 -36.92 -76.70 -32.30
N ALA A 290 -36.22 -76.72 -31.16
CA ALA A 290 -36.12 -77.90 -30.30
C ALA A 290 -37.48 -78.33 -29.74
N ALA A 291 -38.33 -77.39 -29.32
CA ALA A 291 -39.70 -77.66 -28.90
C ALA A 291 -40.54 -78.27 -30.03
N GLY A 292 -40.37 -77.78 -31.26
CA GLY A 292 -40.99 -78.36 -32.46
C GLY A 292 -40.54 -79.80 -32.72
N VAL A 293 -39.23 -80.08 -32.60
CA VAL A 293 -38.68 -81.44 -32.73
C VAL A 293 -39.20 -82.36 -31.61
N ALA A 294 -39.24 -81.88 -30.37
CA ALA A 294 -39.78 -82.62 -29.23
C ALA A 294 -41.26 -82.94 -29.42
N ALA A 295 -42.05 -82.00 -29.93
CA ALA A 295 -43.46 -82.22 -30.25
C ALA A 295 -43.61 -83.29 -31.34
N GLN A 296 -42.79 -83.26 -32.40
CA GLN A 296 -42.79 -84.30 -33.44
C GLN A 296 -42.40 -85.68 -32.89
N LEU A 297 -41.38 -85.75 -32.04
CA LEU A 297 -40.97 -86.99 -31.35
C LEU A 297 -42.09 -87.54 -30.47
N HIS A 298 -42.79 -86.67 -29.75
CA HIS A 298 -43.94 -87.06 -28.93
C HIS A 298 -45.07 -87.64 -29.80
N THR A 299 -45.39 -87.01 -30.93
CA THR A 299 -46.38 -87.54 -31.89
C THR A 299 -45.94 -88.90 -32.44
N ARG A 300 -44.69 -89.06 -32.86
CA ARG A 300 -44.16 -90.35 -33.35
C ARG A 300 -44.17 -91.45 -32.28
N ALA A 301 -43.85 -91.11 -31.03
CA ALA A 301 -43.91 -92.07 -29.93
C ALA A 301 -45.35 -92.53 -29.66
N GLN A 302 -46.33 -91.61 -29.70
CA GLN A 302 -47.75 -91.97 -29.58
C GLN A 302 -48.24 -92.83 -30.75
N GLU A 303 -47.75 -92.59 -31.97
CA GLU A 303 -48.05 -93.43 -33.13
C GLU A 303 -47.44 -94.83 -32.99
N ALA A 304 -46.20 -94.94 -32.52
CA ALA A 304 -45.55 -96.22 -32.25
C ALA A 304 -46.26 -97.01 -31.13
N GLU A 305 -46.71 -96.35 -30.06
CA GLU A 305 -47.52 -96.98 -29.00
C GLU A 305 -48.90 -97.46 -29.51
N ARG A 306 -49.46 -96.80 -30.53
CA ARG A 306 -50.69 -97.27 -31.19
C ARG A 306 -50.45 -98.45 -32.13
N GLN A 307 -49.24 -98.61 -32.67
CA GLN A 307 -48.84 -99.74 -33.51
C GLN A 307 -48.54 -101.02 -32.72
N ASP A 308 -48.17 -100.91 -31.44
CA ASP A 308 -47.77 -102.04 -30.59
C ASP A 308 -48.93 -102.69 -29.78
N ARG A 309 -50.18 -102.51 -30.25
CA ARG A 309 -51.42 -102.97 -29.58
C ARG A 309 -52.23 -104.00 -30.39
N PRO A 310 -51.61 -105.06 -30.94
CA PRO A 310 -52.02 -106.41 -30.51
C PRO A 310 -50.91 -107.47 -30.59
N GLY A 311 -50.50 -108.07 -29.48
CA GLY A 311 -49.53 -109.19 -29.53
C GLY A 311 -49.32 -110.04 -28.28
N GLN A 312 -49.76 -109.66 -27.09
CA GLN A 312 -49.54 -110.48 -25.88
C GLN A 312 -50.75 -110.50 -24.95
N ARG A 313 -51.72 -111.36 -25.33
CA ARG A 313 -52.72 -111.95 -24.43
C ARG A 313 -52.92 -113.42 -24.80
N ALA A 314 -51.91 -114.25 -24.62
CA ALA A 314 -52.05 -115.71 -24.56
C ALA A 314 -50.81 -116.31 -23.89
N ALA A 315 -51.01 -117.35 -23.08
CA ALA A 315 -50.02 -118.11 -22.29
C ALA A 315 -49.73 -117.59 -20.87
N ARG A 316 -50.75 -117.73 -20.01
CA ARG A 316 -50.58 -118.08 -18.59
C ARG A 316 -50.66 -119.60 -18.45
N ASP A 317 -49.93 -120.11 -17.45
CA ASP A 317 -50.05 -121.41 -16.78
C ASP A 317 -49.08 -122.54 -17.17
N ALA A 318 -47.94 -122.61 -16.45
CA ALA A 318 -47.44 -123.81 -15.76
C ALA A 318 -46.23 -123.44 -14.83
N GLY A 319 -46.34 -123.68 -13.51
CA GLY A 319 -45.25 -123.54 -12.51
C GLY A 319 -44.53 -124.88 -12.22
N PRO A 320 -43.87 -125.12 -11.05
CA PRO A 320 -43.15 -124.23 -10.11
C PRO A 320 -41.75 -124.77 -9.60
N SER A 321 -40.93 -123.89 -8.98
CA SER A 321 -39.89 -124.06 -7.89
C SER A 321 -38.69 -125.05 -8.03
N PRO A 322 -37.58 -125.04 -7.22
CA PRO A 322 -37.08 -124.15 -6.13
C PRO A 322 -35.58 -123.68 -6.27
N GLY A 323 -35.01 -122.93 -5.29
CA GLY A 323 -33.64 -122.31 -5.25
C GLY A 323 -32.43 -123.28 -5.07
N PRO A 324 -31.24 -122.92 -4.51
CA PRO A 324 -30.71 -121.65 -3.92
C PRO A 324 -29.24 -121.27 -4.36
N GLY A 325 -28.64 -120.20 -3.78
CA GLY A 325 -27.17 -120.15 -3.50
C GLY A 325 -26.26 -119.06 -4.12
N VAL A 326 -25.93 -118.05 -3.30
CA VAL A 326 -24.58 -117.46 -2.97
C VAL A 326 -23.57 -117.05 -4.08
N GLY A 327 -23.02 -115.82 -3.99
CA GLY A 327 -21.61 -115.59 -4.35
C GLY A 327 -21.14 -114.16 -4.73
N GLY A 328 -20.77 -113.34 -3.73
CA GLY A 328 -19.52 -112.55 -3.67
C GLY A 328 -19.20 -111.40 -4.65
N GLY A 329 -18.85 -110.23 -4.09
CA GLY A 329 -17.88 -109.30 -4.71
C GLY A 329 -18.18 -107.79 -4.65
N ARG A 330 -17.77 -107.12 -3.55
CA ARG A 330 -17.43 -105.67 -3.49
C ARG A 330 -15.96 -105.48 -3.99
N PRO A 331 -15.33 -104.29 -4.04
CA PRO A 331 -15.69 -102.94 -3.55
C PRO A 331 -15.38 -101.82 -4.60
N ALA A 332 -15.26 -100.50 -4.38
CA ALA A 332 -15.16 -99.56 -3.26
C ALA A 332 -15.62 -98.18 -3.81
N GLY A 333 -16.29 -97.30 -3.05
CA GLY A 333 -15.67 -96.22 -2.25
C GLY A 333 -15.87 -94.87 -2.98
N GLY A 334 -16.26 -93.74 -2.39
CA GLY A 334 -16.47 -93.36 -1.00
C GLY A 334 -17.54 -92.27 -0.91
N ARG A 335 -18.03 -92.08 0.31
CA ARG A 335 -19.19 -91.31 0.72
C ARG A 335 -18.70 -90.25 1.72
N LEU A 336 -19.60 -89.34 2.09
CA LEU A 336 -19.65 -88.53 3.33
C LEU A 336 -19.01 -87.13 3.21
N ALA A 337 -19.52 -86.10 3.86
CA ALA A 337 -20.77 -85.87 4.59
C ALA A 337 -20.86 -84.35 4.85
N ARG A 338 -22.08 -83.87 5.11
CA ARG A 338 -22.33 -82.63 5.84
C ARG A 338 -21.71 -82.74 7.24
N ASP A 339 -21.19 -81.63 7.76
CA ASP A 339 -21.74 -81.07 8.99
C ASP A 339 -21.36 -79.61 9.24
N ARG A 340 -22.27 -78.93 9.95
CA ARG A 340 -22.11 -77.63 10.60
C ARG A 340 -21.24 -77.77 11.84
N GLU A 341 -20.47 -76.74 12.20
CA GLU A 341 -20.67 -75.94 13.42
C GLU A 341 -19.54 -74.93 13.69
N ALA A 342 -19.88 -73.95 14.51
CA ALA A 342 -19.17 -72.73 14.84
C ALA A 342 -17.97 -72.92 15.79
N ARG A 343 -17.05 -71.96 15.76
CA ARG A 343 -16.59 -71.15 16.92
C ARG A 343 -15.40 -70.28 16.51
N GLY A 344 -15.43 -69.01 16.93
CA GLY A 344 -14.34 -68.06 16.71
C GLY A 344 -13.15 -68.26 17.66
N ARG A 345 -12.09 -67.47 17.39
CA ARG A 345 -11.25 -66.83 18.40
C ARG A 345 -10.34 -65.79 17.75
N HIS A 346 -10.20 -64.68 18.46
CA HIS A 346 -9.21 -63.63 18.30
C HIS A 346 -7.78 -64.17 18.26
N HIS A 347 -6.92 -63.52 17.48
CA HIS A 347 -5.54 -63.26 17.89
C HIS A 347 -5.05 -61.93 17.32
N ALA A 348 -4.70 -61.03 18.24
CA ALA A 348 -3.73 -59.96 18.05
C ALA A 348 -2.33 -60.59 17.96
N ASP A 349 -1.48 -60.06 17.07
CA ASP A 349 -0.17 -59.45 17.39
C ASP A 349 0.71 -59.41 16.13
N ARG A 350 1.18 -58.22 15.76
CA ARG A 350 2.53 -58.01 15.24
C ARG A 350 2.93 -56.55 15.46
N GLN A 351 3.87 -56.43 16.39
CA GLN A 351 4.50 -55.22 16.91
C GLN A 351 5.65 -54.77 15.98
N PRO A 352 5.99 -53.47 15.95
CA PRO A 352 7.16 -52.95 15.23
C PRO A 352 8.43 -52.99 16.09
N ASP A 353 9.58 -53.18 15.43
CA ASP A 353 10.92 -53.09 16.02
C ASP A 353 11.33 -51.62 16.27
N GLY A 354 11.83 -51.31 17.47
CA GLY A 354 12.64 -50.12 17.77
C GLY A 354 14.15 -50.45 17.71
N PRO A 355 15.06 -49.81 18.49
CA PRO A 355 15.07 -48.47 19.10
C PRO A 355 16.42 -47.74 18.90
N ILE A 356 16.51 -46.39 18.91
CA ILE A 356 17.78 -45.70 19.30
C ILE A 356 17.50 -44.32 19.95
N GLY A 357 18.07 -44.12 21.15
CA GLY A 357 18.84 -42.91 21.44
C GLY A 357 18.20 -41.77 22.21
N VAL A 358 18.27 -41.84 23.53
CA VAL A 358 18.14 -40.70 24.46
C VAL A 358 19.39 -39.83 24.39
N GLU A 359 19.24 -38.53 24.14
CA GLU A 359 20.25 -37.56 24.57
C GLU A 359 19.62 -36.27 25.10
N ARG A 360 19.82 -36.05 26.41
CA ARG A 360 19.60 -34.78 27.10
C ARG A 360 20.65 -33.79 26.65
N ARG A 361 20.28 -32.55 26.33
CA ARG A 361 21.13 -31.38 26.62
C ARG A 361 20.32 -30.12 26.89
N HIS A 362 20.68 -29.50 28.00
CA HIS A 362 20.34 -28.16 28.44
C HIS A 362 20.41 -27.12 27.33
N ARG A 363 19.40 -26.24 27.25
CA ARG A 363 19.61 -24.83 26.93
C ARG A 363 18.70 -23.94 27.77
N SER A 364 19.37 -23.27 28.69
CA SER A 364 18.99 -22.03 29.33
C SER A 364 18.60 -20.97 28.30
N GLY A 365 17.47 -20.30 28.54
CA GLY A 365 17.05 -19.09 27.83
C GLY A 365 16.36 -18.16 28.84
N PRO A 366 16.76 -16.88 28.94
CA PRO A 366 16.26 -15.98 29.97
C PRO A 366 14.93 -15.38 29.52
N ARG A 367 13.90 -15.47 30.36
CA ARG A 367 12.72 -14.61 30.25
C ARG A 367 12.51 -13.88 31.57
N GLY A 368 13.25 -12.78 31.70
CA GLY A 368 12.89 -11.71 32.61
C GLY A 368 11.55 -11.12 32.14
N ALA A 369 10.51 -11.33 32.93
CA ALA A 369 9.24 -10.64 32.78
C ALA A 369 9.41 -9.21 33.32
N THR A 370 9.90 -8.30 32.48
CA THR A 370 9.83 -6.87 32.75
C THR A 370 8.40 -6.41 32.50
N ARG A 371 7.63 -6.23 33.57
CA ARG A 371 6.33 -5.53 33.52
C ARG A 371 6.55 -4.13 32.95
N LEU A 372 6.17 -3.90 31.69
CA LEU A 372 6.04 -2.53 31.16
C LEU A 372 4.92 -1.82 31.93
N ARG A 373 5.29 -0.81 32.70
CA ARG A 373 4.36 0.21 33.20
C ARG A 373 3.93 1.07 32.01
N LEU A 374 2.64 1.04 31.68
CA LEU A 374 2.04 2.03 30.78
C LEU A 374 1.99 3.39 31.52
N PRO A 375 2.43 4.51 30.91
CA PRO A 375 2.18 5.83 31.46
C PRO A 375 0.70 6.18 31.29
N CYS A 376 0.04 6.61 32.37
CA CYS A 376 -1.29 7.20 32.29
C CYS A 376 -1.22 8.47 31.43
N GLY A 377 -2.05 8.51 30.38
CA GLY A 377 -2.28 9.71 29.58
C GLY A 377 -2.76 10.86 30.46
N SER A 378 -2.24 12.05 30.16
CA SER A 378 -2.64 13.33 30.75
C SER A 378 -4.15 13.51 30.65
N GLY A 379 -4.86 13.49 31.78
CA GLY A 379 -6.26 13.90 31.82
C GLY A 379 -7.22 13.14 32.74
N ARG A 380 -6.78 12.27 33.65
CA ARG A 380 -7.68 11.65 34.66
C ARG A 380 -7.12 11.74 36.07
N SER A 381 -7.96 12.18 37.01
CA SER A 381 -7.65 12.33 38.44
C SER A 381 -7.33 10.98 39.10
N ALA A 382 -6.41 11.01 40.07
CA ALA A 382 -5.81 9.84 40.73
C ALA A 382 -6.81 8.94 41.48
N GLU A 383 -8.06 9.36 41.65
CA GLU A 383 -9.12 8.59 42.31
C GLU A 383 -9.78 7.56 41.38
N ALA A 384 -9.86 7.83 40.07
CA ALA A 384 -10.49 6.91 39.11
C ALA A 384 -9.70 5.60 38.91
N CYS A 385 -8.37 5.65 39.07
CA CYS A 385 -7.51 4.47 38.90
C CYS A 385 -7.58 3.47 40.08
N ARG A 386 -8.15 3.88 41.22
CA ARG A 386 -8.20 3.05 42.43
C ARG A 386 -9.45 2.16 42.49
N ALA A 387 -10.49 2.49 41.72
CA ALA A 387 -11.75 1.74 41.69
C ALA A 387 -11.70 0.46 40.82
N GLU A 388 -10.92 0.44 39.73
CA GLU A 388 -10.83 -0.73 38.84
C GLU A 388 -9.99 -1.89 39.39
N ARG A 389 -9.22 -1.69 40.47
CA ARG A 389 -8.43 -2.77 41.10
C ARG A 389 -9.20 -3.56 42.17
N ALA A 390 -10.42 -3.16 42.53
CA ALA A 390 -11.19 -3.80 43.60
C ALA A 390 -12.23 -4.82 43.10
N HIS A 391 -12.46 -4.94 41.78
CA HIS A 391 -13.49 -5.82 41.21
C HIS A 391 -12.99 -6.92 40.24
N GLY A 392 -11.68 -7.22 40.26
CA GLY A 392 -11.11 -8.37 39.54
C GLY A 392 -10.39 -9.30 40.50
N GLY A 393 -11.16 -10.10 41.25
CA GLY A 393 -10.69 -11.18 42.12
C GLY A 393 -11.54 -12.40 41.93
#